data_AF-A0A6L8RWY8-F1
#
_entry.id   AF-A0A6L8RWY8-F1
#
_cell.length_a   1.000
_cell.length_b   1.000
_cell.length_c   1.000
_cell.angle_alpha   90.00
_cell.angle_beta   90.00
_cell.angle_gamma   90.00
#
_symmetry.space_group_name_H-M   'P 1'
#
loop_
_entity.id
_entity.type
_entity.pdbx_description
1 polymer ?
#
loop_
_entity_poly.entity_id
_entity_poly.type
_entity_poly.pdbx_seq_one_letter_code
_entity_poly.pdbx_strand_id
1 'polypeptide(L)'
;MLWQIIFLVTGILSLIYYSAVCIALKKWDSTFSRFWLATGIVGIAGSALIRLYGMPCIVEAMIGISVCFLLIAEIKIIKGMHRNPLGKRKEHFEEDTKTGSATRWIIVLGAQVRGRKITDSLKRRLDCASEYLKEHPEVHVIVSGGQGKDEEVTEAYAMARYLECEGIDRRRIVQEDVSVNTLENLKFSRNLIADVDTPVGIVSNNFHVYRGCVYAKRAGFKEPFPIPASCHPLLFPNYFVRECFAVWKLWLKKY
;
A
#
# COMPACT_ATOMS: atom_id res chain seq x y z
N MET A 1 -35.35 13.64 -6.36
CA MET A 1 -34.54 14.75 -5.79
C MET A 1 -33.29 14.28 -5.05
N LEU A 2 -33.36 13.28 -4.17
CA LEU A 2 -32.20 12.82 -3.39
C LEU A 2 -30.97 12.46 -4.27
N TRP A 3 -31.14 11.60 -5.27
CA TRP A 3 -30.05 11.18 -6.17
C TRP A 3 -29.39 12.33 -6.92
N GLN A 4 -30.17 13.31 -7.35
CA GLN A 4 -29.64 14.52 -8.01
C GLN A 4 -28.69 15.27 -7.07
N ILE A 5 -29.11 15.49 -5.81
CA ILE A 5 -28.29 16.18 -4.81
C ILE A 5 -27.01 15.38 -4.53
N ILE A 6 -27.11 14.06 -4.36
CA ILE A 6 -25.96 13.18 -4.13
C ILE A 6 -24.94 13.30 -5.27
N PHE A 7 -25.38 13.20 -6.53
CA PHE A 7 -24.52 13.31 -7.70
C PHE A 7 -23.85 14.67 -7.82
N LEU A 8 -24.61 15.75 -7.59
CA LEU A 8 -24.09 17.11 -7.65
C LEU A 8 -23.03 17.36 -6.58
N VAL A 9 -23.34 17.02 -5.32
CA VAL A 9 -22.41 17.22 -4.20
C VAL A 9 -21.16 16.38 -4.39
N THR A 10 -21.30 15.10 -4.76
CA THR A 10 -20.16 14.21 -5.04
C THR A 10 -19.31 14.76 -6.18
N GLY A 11 -19.94 15.27 -7.23
CA GLY A 11 -19.26 15.88 -8.37
C GLY A 11 -18.42 17.10 -7.96
N ILE A 12 -19.03 18.05 -7.24
CA ILE A 12 -18.36 19.27 -6.77
C ILE A 12 -17.20 18.91 -5.82
N LEU A 13 -17.43 18.05 -4.82
CA LEU A 13 -16.39 17.65 -3.87
C LEU A 13 -15.23 16.95 -4.57
N SER A 14 -15.50 16.12 -5.59
CA SER A 14 -14.46 15.45 -6.37
C SER A 14 -13.58 16.43 -7.15
N LEU A 15 -14.17 17.49 -7.73
CA LEU A 15 -13.41 18.54 -8.43
C LEU A 15 -12.58 19.40 -7.46
N ILE A 16 -13.14 19.74 -6.30
CA ILE A 16 -12.42 20.45 -5.24
C ILE A 16 -11.21 19.61 -4.79
N TYR A 17 -11.42 18.32 -4.53
CA TYR A 17 -10.36 17.42 -4.12
C TYR A 17 -9.29 17.23 -5.21
N TYR A 18 -9.71 17.05 -6.48
CA TYR A 18 -8.78 16.99 -7.61
C TYR A 18 -7.89 18.23 -7.69
N SER A 19 -8.49 19.42 -7.54
CA SER A 19 -7.79 20.70 -7.56
C SER A 19 -6.79 20.81 -6.41
N ALA A 20 -7.21 20.43 -5.19
CA ALA A 20 -6.33 20.41 -4.02
C ALA A 20 -5.11 19.50 -4.21
N VAL A 21 -5.31 18.29 -4.77
CA VAL A 21 -4.21 17.36 -5.09
C VAL A 21 -3.26 17.96 -6.14
N CYS A 22 -3.80 18.58 -7.20
CA CYS A 22 -2.97 19.16 -8.26
C CYS A 22 -2.12 20.33 -7.76
N ILE A 23 -2.71 21.21 -6.93
CA ILE A 23 -2.02 22.35 -6.31
C ILE A 23 -0.92 21.85 -5.36
N ALA A 24 -1.25 20.91 -4.47
CA ALA A 24 -0.30 20.40 -3.49
C ALA A 24 0.89 19.67 -4.12
N LEU A 25 0.66 18.93 -5.21
CA LEU A 25 1.72 18.18 -5.90
C LEU A 25 2.40 18.97 -7.02
N LYS A 26 1.89 20.17 -7.35
CA LYS A 26 2.32 20.97 -8.52
C LYS A 26 2.34 20.15 -9.82
N LYS A 27 1.39 19.22 -9.96
CA LYS A 27 1.27 18.28 -11.08
C LYS A 27 -0.19 17.97 -11.36
N TRP A 28 -0.57 17.95 -12.64
CA TRP A 28 -1.94 17.72 -13.09
C TRP A 28 -2.27 16.22 -13.29
N ASP A 29 -1.23 15.38 -13.33
CA ASP A 29 -1.26 13.98 -13.74
C ASP A 29 -0.74 13.03 -12.65
N SER A 30 -0.89 13.40 -11.38
CA SER A 30 -0.56 12.52 -10.26
C SER A 30 -1.27 11.17 -10.37
N THR A 31 -0.62 10.11 -9.89
CA THR A 31 -1.11 8.73 -9.98
C THR A 31 -2.55 8.63 -9.48
N PHE A 32 -3.45 8.22 -10.39
CA PHE A 32 -4.88 8.03 -10.15
C PHE A 32 -5.70 9.32 -9.91
N SER A 33 -5.11 10.53 -9.89
CA SER A 33 -5.85 11.76 -9.57
C SER A 33 -6.96 12.08 -10.59
N ARG A 34 -6.78 11.71 -11.87
CA ARG A 34 -7.78 11.90 -12.94
C ARG A 34 -9.10 11.19 -12.68
N PHE A 35 -9.12 10.18 -11.81
CA PHE A 35 -10.35 9.56 -11.33
C PHE A 35 -11.30 10.60 -10.73
N TRP A 36 -10.79 11.52 -9.92
CA TRP A 36 -11.59 12.56 -9.25
C TRP A 36 -12.10 13.61 -10.23
N LEU A 37 -11.32 13.95 -11.25
CA LEU A 37 -11.77 14.81 -12.34
C LEU A 37 -12.93 14.17 -13.11
N ALA A 38 -12.79 12.91 -13.50
CA ALA A 38 -13.82 12.17 -14.22
C ALA A 38 -15.09 12.01 -13.37
N THR A 39 -14.97 11.58 -12.11
CA THR A 39 -16.08 11.49 -11.16
C THR A 39 -16.75 12.85 -10.94
N GLY A 40 -15.97 13.93 -10.93
CA GLY A 40 -16.47 15.29 -10.87
C GLY A 40 -17.38 15.67 -12.03
N ILE A 41 -16.89 15.48 -13.26
CA ILE A 41 -17.61 15.77 -14.50
C ILE A 41 -18.87 14.89 -14.61
N VAL A 42 -18.73 13.58 -14.37
CA VAL A 42 -19.83 12.61 -14.42
C VAL A 42 -20.88 12.91 -13.33
N GLY A 43 -20.46 13.32 -12.13
CA GLY A 43 -21.37 13.70 -11.05
C GLY A 43 -22.24 14.90 -11.41
N ILE A 44 -21.64 15.96 -11.96
CA ILE A 44 -22.37 17.17 -12.36
C ILE A 44 -23.30 16.89 -13.54
N ALA A 45 -22.79 16.24 -14.59
CA ALA A 45 -23.59 15.87 -15.77
C ALA A 45 -24.71 14.89 -15.39
N GLY A 46 -24.41 13.90 -14.56
CA GLY A 46 -25.38 12.93 -14.04
C GLY A 46 -26.48 13.59 -13.22
N SER A 47 -26.16 14.58 -12.38
CA SER A 47 -27.17 15.37 -11.66
C SER A 47 -28.13 16.08 -12.62
N ALA A 48 -27.61 16.71 -13.68
CA ALA A 48 -28.45 17.36 -14.70
C ALA A 48 -29.35 16.35 -15.41
N LEU A 49 -28.83 15.18 -15.80
CA LEU A 49 -29.60 14.12 -16.45
C LEU A 49 -30.68 13.54 -15.53
N ILE A 50 -30.36 13.26 -14.26
CA ILE A 50 -31.31 12.76 -13.26
C ILE A 50 -32.44 13.79 -13.03
N ARG A 51 -32.14 15.08 -13.09
CA ARG A 51 -33.15 16.14 -12.99
C ARG A 51 -34.13 16.12 -14.16
N LEU A 52 -33.65 15.84 -15.38
CA LEU A 52 -34.45 15.86 -16.60
C LEU A 52 -35.24 14.56 -16.81
N TYR A 53 -34.62 13.40 -16.54
CA TYR A 53 -35.13 12.09 -16.94
C TYR A 53 -35.44 11.16 -15.76
N GLY A 54 -35.14 11.57 -14.52
CA GLY A 54 -35.22 10.71 -13.35
C GLY A 54 -34.03 9.73 -13.24
N MET A 55 -33.94 9.01 -12.11
CA MET A 55 -32.94 7.96 -11.90
C MET A 55 -33.47 6.63 -12.44
N PRO A 56 -32.80 5.99 -13.42
CA PRO A 56 -33.18 4.65 -13.86
C PRO A 56 -32.89 3.61 -12.76
N CYS A 57 -33.86 2.74 -12.48
CA CYS A 57 -33.73 1.68 -11.46
C CYS A 57 -32.50 0.78 -11.68
N ILE A 58 -32.16 0.49 -12.94
CA ILE A 58 -30.97 -0.30 -13.28
C ILE A 58 -29.66 0.39 -12.85
N VAL A 59 -29.58 1.72 -13.00
CA VAL A 59 -28.39 2.49 -12.61
C VAL A 59 -28.27 2.52 -11.09
N GLU A 60 -29.38 2.73 -10.39
CA GLU A 60 -29.43 2.67 -8.93
C GLU A 60 -28.98 1.31 -8.39
N ALA A 61 -29.47 0.21 -8.98
CA ALA A 61 -29.04 -1.14 -8.63
C ALA A 61 -27.54 -1.36 -8.87
N MET A 62 -27.01 -0.90 -10.01
CA MET A 62 -25.57 -0.99 -10.32
C MET A 62 -24.71 -0.20 -9.33
N ILE A 63 -25.15 0.98 -8.91
CA ILE A 63 -24.48 1.78 -7.87
C ILE A 63 -24.48 1.00 -6.56
N GLY A 64 -25.63 0.46 -6.15
CA GLY A 64 -25.75 -0.35 -4.93
C GLY A 64 -24.78 -1.54 -4.91
N ILE A 65 -24.72 -2.30 -6.00
CA ILE A 65 -23.77 -3.42 -6.15
C ILE A 65 -22.32 -2.93 -6.04
N SER A 66 -21.98 -1.83 -6.71
CA SER A 66 -20.63 -1.25 -6.69
C SER A 66 -20.22 -0.81 -5.30
N VAL A 67 -21.13 -0.16 -4.55
CA VAL A 67 -20.92 0.23 -3.15
C VAL A 67 -20.68 -0.98 -2.26
N CYS A 68 -21.48 -2.04 -2.40
CA CYS A 68 -21.28 -3.29 -1.65
C CYS A 68 -19.88 -3.87 -1.87
N PHE A 69 -19.41 -3.95 -3.12
CA PHE A 69 -18.05 -4.41 -3.40
C PHE A 69 -16.99 -3.50 -2.78
N LEU A 70 -17.22 -2.18 -2.71
CA LEU A 70 -16.25 -1.23 -2.18
C LEU A 70 -16.14 -1.45 -0.67
N LEU A 71 -17.27 -1.50 0.03
CA LEU A 71 -17.32 -1.78 1.47
C LEU A 71 -16.61 -3.08 1.84
N ILE A 72 -16.76 -4.15 1.04
CA ILE A 72 -16.04 -5.41 1.28
C ILE A 72 -14.53 -5.22 1.16
N ALA A 73 -14.05 -4.50 0.15
CA ALA A 73 -12.63 -4.19 -0.01
C ALA A 73 -12.11 -3.30 1.13
N GLU A 74 -12.87 -2.27 1.52
CA GLU A 74 -12.56 -1.38 2.64
C GLU A 74 -12.39 -2.15 3.95
N ILE A 75 -13.34 -3.03 4.29
CA ILE A 75 -13.26 -3.85 5.50
C ILE A 75 -11.98 -4.69 5.51
N LYS A 76 -11.56 -5.26 4.37
CA LYS A 76 -10.33 -6.05 4.28
C LYS A 76 -9.08 -5.19 4.43
N ILE A 77 -9.04 -4.02 3.79
CA ILE A 77 -7.93 -3.07 3.88
C ILE A 77 -7.80 -2.55 5.32
N ILE A 78 -8.89 -2.10 5.93
CA ILE A 78 -8.93 -1.58 7.31
C ILE A 78 -8.52 -2.66 8.31
N LYS A 79 -8.98 -3.91 8.13
CA LYS A 79 -8.52 -5.03 8.96
C LYS A 79 -7.03 -5.29 8.78
N GLY A 80 -6.48 -5.13 7.58
CA GLY A 80 -5.04 -5.20 7.33
C GLY A 80 -4.27 -4.07 8.00
N MET A 81 -4.80 -2.84 7.99
CA MET A 81 -4.22 -1.65 8.61
C MET A 81 -4.14 -1.75 10.13
N HIS A 82 -5.15 -2.32 10.79
CA HIS A 82 -5.25 -2.37 12.25
C HIS A 82 -4.82 -3.71 12.86
N ARG A 83 -4.32 -4.64 12.05
CA ARG A 83 -3.89 -5.94 12.57
C ARG A 83 -2.66 -5.72 13.44
N ASN A 84 -2.87 -5.79 14.76
CA ASN A 84 -1.82 -5.61 15.74
C ASN A 84 -0.74 -6.71 15.51
N PRO A 85 0.47 -6.35 15.07
CA PRO A 85 1.49 -7.33 14.70
C PRO A 85 2.01 -8.12 15.90
N LEU A 86 1.88 -7.56 17.11
CA LEU A 86 2.53 -8.05 18.33
C LEU A 86 1.57 -8.71 19.34
N GLY A 87 0.28 -8.36 19.31
CA GLY A 87 -0.68 -8.72 20.38
C GLY A 87 -0.95 -10.23 20.54
N LYS A 88 -0.84 -11.03 19.47
CA LYS A 88 -0.98 -12.51 19.53
C LYS A 88 0.37 -13.25 19.53
N ARG A 89 1.48 -12.54 19.35
CA ARG A 89 2.78 -13.14 19.02
C ARG A 89 3.81 -12.99 20.14
N LYS A 90 3.60 -12.11 21.13
CA LYS A 90 4.47 -11.99 22.32
C LYS A 90 4.84 -13.36 22.92
N GLU A 91 3.88 -14.28 22.97
CA GLU A 91 4.08 -15.64 23.51
C GLU A 91 5.04 -16.50 22.65
N HIS A 92 4.88 -16.53 21.31
CA HIS A 92 5.83 -17.19 20.40
C HIS A 92 7.19 -16.47 20.34
N PHE A 93 7.18 -15.14 20.46
CA PHE A 93 8.38 -14.31 20.45
C PHE A 93 9.32 -14.65 21.62
N GLU A 94 8.78 -15.08 22.77
CA GLU A 94 9.52 -15.51 23.96
C GLU A 94 9.98 -16.98 23.89
N GLU A 95 9.36 -17.80 23.03
CA GLU A 95 9.68 -19.23 22.86
C GLU A 95 10.77 -19.44 21.78
N ASP A 96 10.72 -18.68 20.69
CA ASP A 96 11.72 -18.70 19.61
C ASP A 96 13.09 -18.16 20.09
N THR A 97 13.10 -17.14 20.97
CA THR A 97 14.35 -16.64 21.59
C THR A 97 14.97 -17.64 22.55
N LYS A 98 14.18 -18.52 23.17
CA LYS A 98 14.69 -19.57 24.07
C LYS A 98 15.28 -20.77 23.33
N THR A 99 14.86 -21.00 22.08
CA THR A 99 15.28 -22.16 21.27
C THR A 99 16.37 -21.84 20.24
N GLY A 100 16.82 -20.58 20.14
CA GLY A 100 17.97 -20.18 19.31
C GLY A 100 17.75 -20.37 17.80
N SER A 101 16.50 -20.48 17.37
CA SER A 101 16.12 -21.01 16.06
C SER A 101 15.38 -19.95 15.24
N ALA A 102 15.95 -19.61 14.08
CA ALA A 102 15.46 -18.70 13.03
C ALA A 102 15.76 -17.19 13.17
N THR A 103 16.51 -16.66 12.21
CA THR A 103 16.72 -15.22 12.00
C THR A 103 15.40 -14.57 11.62
N ARG A 104 14.99 -13.50 12.32
CA ARG A 104 13.72 -12.82 12.06
C ARG A 104 13.86 -11.78 10.94
N TRP A 105 12.82 -11.63 10.12
CA TRP A 105 12.86 -10.75 8.95
C TRP A 105 11.69 -9.78 8.87
N ILE A 106 11.98 -8.56 8.41
CA ILE A 106 10.99 -7.69 7.78
C ILE A 106 11.38 -7.45 6.32
N ILE A 107 10.39 -7.24 5.46
CA ILE A 107 10.57 -6.86 4.06
C ILE A 107 9.96 -5.48 3.88
N VAL A 108 10.79 -4.51 3.47
CA VAL A 108 10.33 -3.17 3.09
C VAL A 108 10.07 -3.16 1.59
N LEU A 109 8.81 -3.00 1.22
CA LEU A 109 8.41 -2.88 -0.18
C LEU A 109 8.73 -1.48 -0.73
N GLY A 110 9.24 -1.42 -1.96
CA GLY A 110 9.43 -0.21 -2.74
C GLY A 110 8.15 0.57 -3.06
N ALA A 111 8.29 1.82 -3.48
CA ALA A 111 7.17 2.75 -3.68
C ALA A 111 7.42 3.75 -4.82
N GLN A 112 8.59 4.40 -4.81
CA GLN A 112 9.22 5.14 -5.91
C GLN A 112 10.46 5.88 -5.37
N VAL A 113 11.52 5.97 -6.20
CA VAL A 113 12.63 6.93 -6.09
C VAL A 113 12.53 7.96 -7.23
N ARG A 114 13.10 9.16 -7.06
CA ARG A 114 13.21 10.18 -8.12
C ARG A 114 14.67 10.57 -8.30
N GLY A 115 15.29 10.11 -9.38
CA GLY A 115 16.75 10.13 -9.51
C GLY A 115 17.37 9.31 -8.38
N ARG A 116 17.91 9.99 -7.37
CA ARG A 116 18.44 9.37 -6.12
C ARG A 116 17.63 9.68 -4.88
N LYS A 117 16.62 10.56 -4.98
CA LYS A 117 15.85 11.04 -3.83
C LYS A 117 14.66 10.13 -3.55
N ILE A 118 14.57 9.63 -2.32
CA ILE A 118 13.41 8.87 -1.86
C ILE A 118 12.15 9.75 -1.83
N THR A 119 11.01 9.19 -2.21
CA THR A 119 9.71 9.88 -2.14
C THR A 119 9.17 9.92 -0.71
N ASP A 120 8.21 10.80 -0.41
CA ASP A 120 7.55 10.85 0.92
C ASP A 120 6.93 9.49 1.30
N SER A 121 6.30 8.80 0.35
CA SER A 121 5.72 7.47 0.61
C SER A 121 6.78 6.42 0.96
N LEU A 122 7.93 6.44 0.28
CA LEU A 122 9.05 5.55 0.57
C LEU A 122 9.70 5.90 1.91
N LYS A 123 9.91 7.19 2.18
CA LYS A 123 10.46 7.67 3.46
C LYS A 123 9.62 7.20 4.64
N ARG A 124 8.30 7.34 4.59
CA ARG A 124 7.40 6.88 5.68
C ARG A 124 7.52 5.39 5.97
N ARG A 125 7.76 4.57 4.94
CA ARG A 125 8.01 3.13 5.12
C ARG A 125 9.35 2.89 5.80
N LEU A 126 10.37 3.62 5.39
CA LEU A 126 11.72 3.50 5.95
C LEU A 126 11.80 4.03 7.38
N ASP A 127 11.10 5.11 7.71
CA ASP A 127 10.97 5.62 9.07
C ASP A 127 10.36 4.54 9.98
N CYS A 128 9.23 3.97 9.56
CA CYS A 128 8.56 2.88 10.28
C CYS A 128 9.42 1.62 10.41
N ALA A 129 10.15 1.25 9.35
CA ALA A 129 11.09 0.13 9.40
C ALA A 129 12.27 0.42 10.34
N SER A 130 12.82 1.63 10.31
CA SER A 130 13.92 2.06 11.18
C SER A 130 13.50 2.01 12.65
N GLU A 131 12.32 2.54 13.00
CA GLU A 131 11.76 2.45 14.35
C GLU A 131 11.65 0.98 14.80
N TYR A 132 11.04 0.12 13.97
CA TYR A 132 10.91 -1.30 14.26
C TYR A 132 12.27 -2.02 14.44
N LEU A 133 13.26 -1.72 13.59
CA LEU A 133 14.59 -2.34 13.66
C LEU A 133 15.42 -1.85 14.85
N LYS A 134 15.18 -0.63 15.32
CA LYS A 134 15.80 -0.06 16.53
C LYS A 134 15.21 -0.71 17.79
N GLU A 135 13.90 -0.94 17.81
CA GLU A 135 13.20 -1.65 18.90
C GLU A 135 13.52 -3.15 18.94
N HIS A 136 13.86 -3.75 17.80
CA HIS A 136 14.15 -5.18 17.66
C HIS A 136 15.54 -5.43 17.04
N PRO A 137 16.64 -5.37 17.82
CA PRO A 137 18.02 -5.49 17.32
C PRO A 137 18.35 -6.81 16.62
N GLU A 138 17.60 -7.88 16.88
CA GLU A 138 17.77 -9.21 16.30
C GLU A 138 17.16 -9.36 14.90
N VAL A 139 16.26 -8.45 14.52
CA VAL A 139 15.53 -8.53 13.24
C VAL A 139 16.40 -8.04 12.09
N HIS A 140 16.41 -8.77 10.99
CA HIS A 140 17.03 -8.37 9.73
C HIS A 140 15.98 -7.76 8.79
N VAL A 141 16.43 -6.95 7.85
CA VAL A 141 15.57 -6.30 6.85
C VAL A 141 16.02 -6.65 5.45
N ILE A 142 15.05 -7.04 4.62
CA ILE A 142 15.21 -7.04 3.17
C ILE A 142 14.55 -5.77 2.64
N VAL A 143 15.32 -4.93 1.96
CA VAL A 143 14.79 -3.80 1.20
C VAL A 143 14.63 -4.24 -0.25
N SER A 144 13.39 -4.27 -0.74
CA SER A 144 13.04 -4.92 -2.00
C SER A 144 12.38 -3.95 -3.00
N GLY A 145 13.03 -3.76 -4.14
CA GLY A 145 12.57 -2.99 -5.28
C GLY A 145 13.70 -2.72 -6.27
N GLY A 146 13.46 -3.06 -7.54
CA GLY A 146 14.38 -2.79 -8.64
C GLY A 146 14.42 -1.33 -9.09
N GLN A 147 14.87 -1.09 -10.32
CA GLN A 147 15.03 0.25 -10.87
C GLN A 147 13.88 0.62 -11.81
N GLY A 148 13.20 1.72 -11.50
CA GLY A 148 12.20 2.35 -12.35
C GLY A 148 12.79 3.23 -13.46
N LYS A 149 11.95 3.63 -14.43
CA LYS A 149 12.38 4.45 -15.58
C LYS A 149 12.91 5.84 -15.19
N ASP A 150 12.40 6.42 -14.10
CA ASP A 150 12.75 7.76 -13.62
C ASP A 150 13.77 7.73 -12.46
N GLU A 151 14.49 6.61 -12.31
CA GLU A 151 15.37 6.34 -11.18
C GLU A 151 16.82 6.16 -11.66
N GLU A 152 17.77 6.82 -10.98
CA GLU A 152 19.21 6.66 -11.26
C GLU A 152 19.82 5.47 -10.53
N VAL A 153 19.14 4.99 -9.49
CA VAL A 153 19.53 3.86 -8.63
C VAL A 153 18.30 3.00 -8.34
N THR A 154 18.50 1.73 -8.02
CA THR A 154 17.40 0.86 -7.60
C THR A 154 16.75 1.38 -6.32
N GLU A 155 15.46 1.11 -6.13
CA GLU A 155 14.78 1.46 -4.89
C GLU A 155 15.47 0.79 -3.69
N ALA A 156 15.86 -0.48 -3.83
CA ALA A 156 16.59 -1.24 -2.80
C ALA A 156 17.90 -0.57 -2.38
N TYR A 157 18.68 -0.05 -3.32
CA TYR A 157 19.90 0.70 -3.01
C TYR A 157 19.58 1.96 -2.19
N ALA A 158 18.61 2.76 -2.64
CA ALA A 158 18.23 3.99 -1.95
C ALA A 158 17.69 3.71 -0.52
N MET A 159 16.90 2.64 -0.37
CA MET A 159 16.38 2.17 0.91
C MET A 159 17.49 1.72 1.86
N ALA A 160 18.46 0.94 1.38
CA ALA A 160 19.58 0.48 2.21
C ALA A 160 20.41 1.66 2.72
N ARG A 161 20.76 2.60 1.84
CA ARG A 161 21.50 3.82 2.21
C ARG A 161 20.76 4.65 3.26
N TYR A 162 19.45 4.76 3.14
CA TYR A 162 18.64 5.46 4.14
C TYR A 162 18.71 4.80 5.51
N LEU A 163 18.52 3.47 5.58
CA LEU A 163 18.55 2.74 6.86
C LEU A 163 19.95 2.76 7.50
N GLU A 164 21.02 2.69 6.71
CA GLU A 164 22.39 2.90 7.18
C GLU A 164 22.58 4.28 7.80
N CYS A 165 22.08 5.34 7.15
CA CYS A 165 22.12 6.70 7.69
C CYS A 165 21.30 6.86 8.98
N GLU A 166 20.23 6.10 9.14
CA GLU A 166 19.43 6.03 10.36
C GLU A 166 20.09 5.22 11.49
N GLY A 167 21.26 4.64 11.26
CA GLY A 167 22.06 3.91 12.26
C GLY A 167 21.79 2.41 12.32
N ILE A 168 21.12 1.83 11.32
CA ILE A 168 20.94 0.37 11.23
C ILE A 168 22.24 -0.27 10.72
N ASP A 169 22.72 -1.32 11.40
CA ASP A 169 23.91 -2.08 11.00
C ASP A 169 23.75 -2.63 9.57
N ARG A 170 24.71 -2.34 8.69
CA ARG A 170 24.77 -2.83 7.30
C ARG A 170 24.57 -4.33 7.20
N ARG A 171 25.09 -5.11 8.16
CA ARG A 171 24.98 -6.58 8.18
C ARG A 171 23.54 -7.07 8.34
N ARG A 172 22.65 -6.23 8.87
CA ARG A 172 21.22 -6.52 9.01
C ARG A 172 20.42 -6.16 7.76
N ILE A 173 21.02 -5.51 6.77
CA ILE A 173 20.33 -4.98 5.59
C ILE A 173 20.70 -5.79 4.35
N VAL A 174 19.73 -6.54 3.83
CA VAL A 174 19.83 -7.29 2.58
C VAL A 174 19.08 -6.54 1.49
N GLN A 175 19.66 -6.46 0.29
CA GLN A 175 19.04 -5.78 -0.85
C GLN A 175 18.49 -6.82 -1.84
N GLU A 176 17.27 -6.58 -2.32
CA GLU A 176 16.69 -7.26 -3.48
C GLU A 176 16.34 -6.21 -4.53
N ASP A 177 17.10 -6.15 -5.61
CA ASP A 177 17.15 -5.01 -6.53
C ASP A 177 16.83 -5.36 -8.00
N VAL A 178 16.23 -6.53 -8.24
CA VAL A 178 15.93 -7.03 -9.59
C VAL A 178 14.43 -7.08 -9.89
N SER A 179 13.58 -6.98 -8.87
CA SER A 179 12.12 -7.01 -9.01
C SER A 179 11.54 -5.81 -9.75
N VAL A 180 10.53 -6.04 -10.60
CA VAL A 180 9.80 -4.96 -11.31
C VAL A 180 8.36 -4.79 -10.84
N ASN A 181 7.88 -5.65 -9.93
CA ASN A 181 6.54 -5.57 -9.36
C ASN A 181 6.46 -6.25 -7.99
N THR A 182 5.43 -5.88 -7.21
CA THR A 182 5.26 -6.36 -5.82
C THR A 182 5.26 -7.89 -5.66
N LEU A 183 4.81 -8.65 -6.65
CA LEU A 183 4.84 -10.12 -6.55
C LEU A 183 6.26 -10.65 -6.71
N GLU A 184 7.03 -10.10 -7.65
CA GLU A 184 8.46 -10.41 -7.80
C GLU A 184 9.27 -9.97 -6.60
N ASN A 185 9.03 -8.76 -6.07
CA ASN A 185 9.66 -8.28 -4.82
C ASN A 185 9.61 -9.38 -3.75
N LEU A 186 8.42 -9.94 -3.54
CA LEU A 186 8.19 -10.94 -2.50
C LEU A 186 8.73 -12.31 -2.89
N LYS A 187 8.62 -12.74 -4.15
CA LYS A 187 9.21 -14.01 -4.62
C LYS A 187 10.74 -14.01 -4.53
N PHE A 188 11.38 -12.93 -4.92
CA PHE A 188 12.84 -12.82 -4.88
C PHE A 188 13.33 -12.64 -3.44
N SER A 189 12.66 -11.81 -2.64
CA SER A 189 12.94 -11.72 -1.19
C SER A 189 12.79 -13.07 -0.49
N ARG A 190 11.81 -13.89 -0.90
CA ARG A 190 11.61 -15.23 -0.32
C ARG A 190 12.80 -16.15 -0.53
N ASN A 191 13.49 -16.05 -1.65
CA ASN A 191 14.69 -16.84 -1.97
C ASN A 191 15.91 -16.43 -1.13
N LEU A 192 15.87 -15.25 -0.49
CA LEU A 192 16.94 -14.77 0.38
C LEU A 192 16.77 -15.25 1.84
N ILE A 193 15.62 -15.86 2.17
CA ILE A 193 15.31 -16.39 3.49
C ILE A 193 15.40 -17.91 3.43
N ALA A 194 16.38 -18.47 4.15
CA ALA A 194 16.66 -19.90 4.16
C ALA A 194 15.52 -20.72 4.78
N ASP A 195 15.03 -20.29 5.95
CA ASP A 195 13.91 -20.95 6.61
C ASP A 195 12.56 -20.40 6.13
N VAL A 196 11.80 -21.29 5.53
CA VAL A 196 10.52 -21.04 4.88
C VAL A 196 9.39 -20.75 5.87
N ASP A 197 9.58 -21.19 7.12
CA ASP A 197 8.60 -21.10 8.20
C ASP A 197 8.81 -19.86 9.06
N THR A 198 9.94 -19.18 8.85
CA THR A 198 10.26 -17.92 9.52
C THR A 198 9.16 -16.88 9.25
N PRO A 199 8.56 -16.34 10.32
CA PRO A 199 7.61 -15.24 10.21
C PRO A 199 8.25 -14.00 9.58
N VAL A 200 7.52 -13.34 8.67
CA VAL A 200 8.01 -12.14 7.99
C VAL A 200 7.07 -10.96 8.16
N GLY A 201 7.61 -9.83 8.60
CA GLY A 201 6.88 -8.57 8.64
C GLY A 201 6.90 -7.89 7.27
N ILE A 202 5.75 -7.46 6.76
CA ILE A 202 5.66 -6.73 5.49
C ILE A 202 5.46 -5.26 5.79
N VAL A 203 6.49 -4.45 5.54
CA VAL A 203 6.43 -2.99 5.71
C VAL A 203 5.96 -2.35 4.41
N SER A 204 4.83 -1.64 4.50
CA SER A 204 4.26 -0.87 3.40
C SER A 204 3.35 0.21 3.94
N ASN A 205 2.93 1.18 3.11
CA ASN A 205 1.95 2.17 3.57
C ASN A 205 0.63 1.47 3.95
N ASN A 206 -0.07 2.04 4.92
CA ASN A 206 -1.25 1.49 5.55
C ASN A 206 -2.32 1.00 4.56
N PHE A 207 -2.67 1.79 3.54
CA PHE A 207 -3.64 1.39 2.53
C PHE A 207 -3.18 0.16 1.73
N HIS A 208 -1.87 -0.02 1.51
CA HIS A 208 -1.31 -1.05 0.62
C HIS A 208 -0.88 -2.34 1.34
N VAL A 209 -0.66 -2.29 2.66
CA VAL A 209 -0.08 -3.40 3.43
C VAL A 209 -0.91 -4.69 3.34
N TYR A 210 -2.24 -4.58 3.26
CA TYR A 210 -3.12 -5.74 3.08
C TYR A 210 -2.76 -6.54 1.82
N ARG A 211 -2.64 -5.86 0.67
CA ARG A 211 -2.29 -6.52 -0.60
C ARG A 211 -0.86 -7.04 -0.57
N GLY A 212 0.07 -6.34 0.07
CA GLY A 212 1.42 -6.83 0.34
C GLY A 212 1.41 -8.18 1.05
N CYS A 213 0.65 -8.33 2.14
CA CYS A 213 0.53 -9.60 2.84
C CYS A 213 -0.15 -10.70 2.00
N VAL A 214 -1.16 -10.37 1.19
CA VAL A 214 -1.78 -11.36 0.28
C VAL A 214 -0.77 -11.86 -0.75
N TYR A 215 0.02 -10.97 -1.35
CA TYR A 215 1.08 -11.39 -2.27
C TYR A 215 2.18 -12.16 -1.57
N ALA A 216 2.50 -11.85 -0.32
CA ALA A 216 3.50 -12.60 0.45
C ALA A 216 3.04 -14.05 0.64
N LYS A 217 1.76 -14.27 0.98
CA LYS A 217 1.19 -15.62 1.03
C LYS A 217 1.30 -16.34 -0.31
N ARG A 218 1.01 -15.66 -1.42
CA ARG A 218 1.14 -16.22 -2.78
C ARG A 218 2.60 -16.50 -3.19
N ALA A 219 3.55 -15.76 -2.61
CA ALA A 219 4.99 -15.98 -2.81
C ALA A 219 5.56 -17.11 -1.94
N GLY A 220 4.75 -17.77 -1.10
CA GLY A 220 5.17 -18.91 -0.29
C GLY A 220 5.63 -18.56 1.12
N PHE A 221 5.27 -17.38 1.64
CA PHE A 221 5.40 -17.08 3.07
C PHE A 221 4.21 -17.66 3.84
N LYS A 222 4.45 -18.51 4.84
CA LYS A 222 3.38 -19.12 5.65
C LYS A 222 2.66 -18.07 6.50
N GLU A 223 3.43 -17.23 7.20
CA GLU A 223 2.87 -16.30 8.20
C GLU A 223 3.31 -14.83 8.03
N PRO A 224 3.01 -14.18 6.88
CA PRO A 224 3.28 -12.76 6.72
C PRO A 224 2.34 -11.93 7.61
N PHE A 225 2.91 -10.95 8.32
CA PHE A 225 2.15 -9.99 9.13
C PHE A 225 2.39 -8.55 8.65
N PRO A 226 1.38 -7.67 8.74
CA PRO A 226 1.50 -6.31 8.25
C PRO A 226 2.25 -5.41 9.25
N ILE A 227 3.10 -4.52 8.75
CA ILE A 227 3.67 -3.38 9.47
C ILE A 227 3.26 -2.11 8.71
N PRO A 228 2.17 -1.44 9.14
CA PRO A 228 1.52 -0.37 8.39
C PRO A 228 2.21 0.99 8.60
N ALA A 229 2.99 1.44 7.63
CA ALA A 229 3.55 2.78 7.61
C ALA A 229 2.49 3.85 7.29
N SER A 230 2.68 5.08 7.76
CA SER A 230 1.74 6.18 7.51
C SER A 230 1.66 6.56 6.01
N CYS A 231 0.64 7.34 5.66
CA CYS A 231 0.46 7.94 4.35
C CYS A 231 0.24 9.45 4.51
N HIS A 232 0.65 10.25 3.53
CA HIS A 232 0.31 11.68 3.50
C HIS A 232 -1.24 11.85 3.53
N PRO A 233 -1.80 12.61 4.49
CA PRO A 233 -3.25 12.68 4.70
C PRO A 233 -4.03 13.12 3.46
N LEU A 234 -3.54 14.14 2.75
CA LEU A 234 -4.18 14.63 1.52
C LEU A 234 -4.27 13.55 0.42
N LEU A 235 -3.30 12.65 0.32
CA LEU A 235 -3.23 11.63 -0.73
C LEU A 235 -3.91 10.33 -0.33
N PHE A 236 -4.24 10.16 0.95
CA PHE A 236 -4.84 8.94 1.47
C PHE A 236 -6.15 8.59 0.76
N PRO A 237 -7.14 9.49 0.56
CA PRO A 237 -8.37 9.15 -0.17
C PRO A 237 -8.09 8.64 -1.58
N ASN A 238 -7.20 9.32 -2.31
CA ASN A 238 -6.81 8.93 -3.66
C ASN A 238 -6.17 7.53 -3.70
N TYR A 239 -5.23 7.23 -2.80
CA TYR A 239 -4.58 5.93 -2.76
C TYR A 239 -5.49 4.82 -2.24
N PHE A 240 -6.37 5.12 -1.29
CA PHE A 240 -7.30 4.16 -0.72
C PHE A 240 -8.34 3.69 -1.74
N VAL A 241 -8.96 4.63 -2.49
CA VAL A 241 -9.89 4.29 -3.57
C VAL A 241 -9.19 3.48 -4.66
N ARG A 242 -7.99 3.91 -5.08
CA ARG A 242 -7.17 3.14 -6.03
C ARG A 242 -6.92 1.72 -5.54
N GLU A 243 -6.63 1.56 -4.24
CA GLU A 243 -6.36 0.26 -3.67
C GLU A 243 -7.60 -0.64 -3.64
N CYS A 244 -8.80 -0.10 -3.43
CA CYS A 244 -10.04 -0.87 -3.53
C CYS A 244 -10.17 -1.54 -4.91
N PHE A 245 -9.94 -0.78 -6.00
CA PHE A 245 -9.90 -1.34 -7.35
C PHE A 245 -8.77 -2.36 -7.54
N ALA A 246 -7.59 -2.13 -6.94
CA ALA A 246 -6.47 -3.06 -7.01
C ALA A 246 -6.77 -4.39 -6.28
N VAL A 247 -7.48 -4.33 -5.15
CA VAL A 247 -7.92 -5.50 -4.38
C VAL A 247 -8.99 -6.29 -5.14
N TRP A 248 -9.92 -5.62 -5.83
CA TRP A 248 -10.85 -6.34 -6.71
C TRP A 248 -10.12 -7.06 -7.84
N LYS A 249 -9.18 -6.38 -8.51
CA LYS A 249 -8.33 -6.99 -9.54
C LYS A 249 -7.55 -8.20 -9.00
N LEU A 250 -7.07 -8.12 -7.76
CA LEU A 250 -6.36 -9.20 -7.06
C LEU A 250 -7.25 -10.44 -6.85
N TRP A 251 -8.55 -10.25 -6.63
CA TRP A 251 -9.51 -11.35 -6.47
C TRP A 251 -9.88 -11.99 -7.81
N LEU A 252 -9.99 -11.18 -8.87
CA LEU A 252 -10.31 -11.68 -10.21
C LEU A 252 -9.14 -12.43 -10.85
N LYS A 253 -7.90 -12.00 -10.60
CA LYS A 253 -6.71 -12.71 -11.09
C LYS A 253 -6.34 -13.87 -10.17
N LYS A 254 -6.60 -15.09 -10.63
CA LYS A 254 -5.90 -16.30 -10.16
C LYS A 254 -4.49 -16.28 -10.76
N TYR A 255 -3.48 -16.30 -9.90
CA TYR A 255 -2.08 -16.51 -10.27
C TYR A 255 -1.72 -17.94 -9.89
#